data_AF-A0A7Y4SPS4-F1
#
_entry.id   AF-A0A7Y4SPS4-F1
#
_cell.length_a   1.000
_cell.length_b   1.000
_cell.length_c   1.000
_cell.angle_alpha   90.00
_cell.angle_beta   90.00
_cell.angle_gamma   90.00
#
_symmetry.space_group_name_H-M   'P 1'
#
loop_
_entity.id
_entity.type
_entity.pdbx_description
1 polymer ?
#
loop_
_entity_poly.entity_id
_entity_poly.type
_entity_poly.pdbx_seq_one_letter_code
_entity_poly.pdbx_strand_id
1 'polypeptide(L)'
;MRVCPDLKKLVGFAALGFVLATSVASAQQAEPVRPVRTLGGPTRFVAPVRDIPALTRSMSRANIQRDLATVMQRAGMPVLTAQVQNILQNGQVTETTLAPGTTIEWMALRRGGPNVVRNIRWDGAAPLEGFEFIIDDMNETYTF
;
A
#
# COMPACT_ATOMS: atom_id res chain seq x y z
N MET A 1 49.22 -44.86 -36.04
CA MET A 1 50.25 -44.06 -35.34
C MET A 1 49.95 -42.58 -35.62
N ARG A 2 49.99 -41.76 -34.57
CA ARG A 2 49.60 -40.34 -34.46
C ARG A 2 49.89 -39.47 -35.69
N VAL A 3 48.93 -38.61 -36.08
CA VAL A 3 49.13 -37.16 -36.25
C VAL A 3 47.81 -36.44 -35.87
N CYS A 4 47.98 -35.34 -35.14
CA CYS A 4 47.01 -34.50 -34.43
C CYS A 4 46.28 -33.46 -35.33
N PRO A 5 45.28 -32.73 -34.79
CA PRO A 5 44.29 -31.94 -35.51
C PRO A 5 44.68 -30.45 -35.64
N ASP A 6 44.10 -29.72 -36.59
CA ASP A 6 43.92 -28.26 -36.47
C ASP A 6 42.83 -27.71 -37.41
N LEU A 7 41.74 -27.29 -36.80
CA LEU A 7 41.08 -25.98 -36.96
C LEU A 7 41.15 -25.29 -38.33
N LYS A 8 39.97 -25.14 -38.97
CA LYS A 8 39.51 -23.84 -39.53
C LYS A 8 38.07 -23.94 -40.06
N LYS A 9 37.16 -23.30 -39.31
CA LYS A 9 36.17 -22.29 -39.78
C LYS A 9 35.39 -22.64 -41.06
N LEU A 10 34.08 -22.79 -40.96
CA LEU A 10 33.13 -21.67 -40.91
C LEU A 10 31.70 -22.20 -40.77
N VAL A 11 31.05 -21.75 -39.71
CA VAL A 11 29.67 -22.00 -39.38
C VAL A 11 28.78 -21.19 -40.34
N GLY A 12 27.97 -21.88 -41.14
CA GLY A 12 26.85 -21.28 -41.86
C GLY A 12 25.65 -21.18 -40.93
N PHE A 13 25.39 -19.98 -40.38
CA PHE A 13 24.16 -19.71 -39.63
C PHE A 13 23.05 -19.29 -40.60
N ALA A 14 22.02 -20.13 -40.68
CA ALA A 14 20.83 -19.92 -41.46
C ALA A 14 19.89 -18.89 -40.80
N ALA A 15 19.45 -17.96 -41.63
CA ALA A 15 18.19 -17.21 -41.65
C ALA A 15 17.47 -16.85 -40.33
N LEU A 16 17.55 -15.56 -40.03
CA LEU A 16 16.51 -14.66 -39.54
C LEU A 16 15.11 -15.26 -39.26
N GLY A 17 14.74 -15.24 -37.98
CA GLY A 17 13.36 -15.23 -37.51
C GLY A 17 13.25 -14.33 -36.28
N PHE A 18 13.30 -13.00 -36.48
CA PHE A 18 13.19 -12.03 -35.39
C PHE A 18 11.71 -11.75 -35.12
N VAL A 19 11.11 -12.47 -34.17
CA VAL A 19 9.77 -12.16 -33.67
C VAL A 19 9.89 -10.92 -32.79
N LEU A 20 9.40 -9.79 -33.28
CA LEU A 20 9.25 -8.56 -32.50
C LEU A 20 8.19 -8.79 -31.41
N ALA A 21 8.65 -9.10 -30.20
CA ALA A 21 7.82 -9.02 -29.00
C ALA A 21 7.47 -7.55 -28.75
N THR A 22 6.28 -7.12 -29.16
CA THR A 22 5.73 -5.84 -28.76
C THR A 22 5.36 -5.91 -27.29
N SER A 23 6.25 -5.43 -26.42
CA SER A 23 5.98 -5.22 -25.00
C SER A 23 4.84 -4.21 -24.89
N VAL A 24 3.63 -4.67 -24.64
CA VAL A 24 2.55 -3.79 -24.15
C VAL A 24 2.92 -3.40 -22.72
N ALA A 25 3.70 -2.32 -22.60
CA ALA A 25 3.80 -1.61 -21.34
C ALA A 25 2.40 -1.10 -21.03
N SER A 26 1.65 -1.81 -20.19
CA SER A 26 0.44 -1.29 -19.57
C SER A 26 0.86 -0.05 -18.78
N ALA A 27 0.66 1.13 -19.37
CA ALA A 27 0.69 2.39 -18.67
C ALA A 27 -0.41 2.32 -17.61
N GLN A 28 -0.06 1.80 -16.42
CA GLN A 28 -0.87 1.92 -15.22
C GLN A 28 -0.97 3.42 -14.98
N GLN A 29 -2.11 4.00 -15.37
CA GLN A 29 -2.42 5.39 -15.13
C GLN A 29 -2.36 5.59 -13.62
N ALA A 30 -1.27 6.17 -13.12
CA ALA A 30 -1.16 6.54 -11.73
C ALA A 30 -2.35 7.45 -11.40
N GLU A 31 -3.21 7.02 -10.48
CA GLU A 31 -4.37 7.80 -10.07
C GLU A 31 -3.89 9.20 -9.65
N PRO A 32 -4.51 10.29 -10.13
CA PRO A 32 -4.03 11.64 -9.85
C PRO A 32 -4.09 11.93 -8.35
N VAL A 33 -3.02 12.55 -7.83
CA VAL A 33 -2.92 12.88 -6.40
C VAL A 33 -3.96 13.94 -6.03
N ARG A 34 -4.86 13.62 -5.09
CA ARG A 34 -5.96 14.48 -4.66
C ARG A 34 -5.59 15.22 -3.37
N PRO A 35 -5.55 16.57 -3.36
CA PRO A 35 -5.30 17.32 -2.14
C PRO A 35 -6.48 17.22 -1.18
N VAL A 36 -6.21 17.00 0.10
CA VAL A 36 -7.22 16.92 1.16
C VAL A 36 -6.80 17.84 2.31
N ARG A 37 -7.73 18.71 2.74
CA ARG A 37 -7.51 19.69 3.81
C ARG A 37 -8.18 19.34 5.13
N THR A 38 -9.06 18.34 5.12
CA THR A 38 -9.83 17.94 6.29
C THR A 38 -9.93 16.43 6.34
N LEU A 39 -9.51 15.86 7.46
CA LEU A 39 -9.62 14.45 7.77
C LEU A 39 -10.63 14.28 8.91
N GLY A 40 -11.35 13.16 8.93
CA GLY A 40 -12.29 12.87 10.03
C GLY A 40 -13.67 13.53 9.94
N GLY A 41 -14.10 13.97 8.75
CA GLY A 41 -15.43 14.54 8.51
C GLY A 41 -16.60 13.54 8.67
N PRO A 42 -17.77 13.79 8.06
CA PRO A 42 -18.94 12.90 8.17
C PRO A 42 -18.66 11.48 7.64
N THR A 43 -17.66 11.33 6.78
CA THR A 43 -17.24 10.04 6.21
C THR A 43 -16.10 9.38 6.98
N ARG A 44 -15.82 9.77 8.24
CA ARG A 44 -14.74 9.17 9.03
C ARG A 44 -14.93 7.67 9.24
N PHE A 45 -13.84 6.92 9.25
CA PHE A 45 -13.88 5.47 9.50
C PHE A 45 -14.17 5.14 10.97
N VAL A 46 -13.46 5.82 11.88
CA VAL A 46 -13.62 5.77 13.34
C VAL A 46 -13.80 7.19 13.90
N ALA A 47 -14.29 7.29 15.13
CA ALA A 47 -14.33 8.57 15.85
C ALA A 47 -12.90 9.10 16.06
N PRO A 48 -12.70 10.42 16.24
CA PRO A 48 -11.38 10.97 16.55
C PRO A 48 -10.79 10.29 17.79
N VAL A 49 -9.55 9.84 17.66
CA VAL A 49 -8.79 9.15 18.71
C VAL A 49 -7.59 10.03 19.05
N ARG A 50 -7.30 10.20 20.34
CA ARG A 50 -6.21 11.07 20.83
C ARG A 50 -5.11 10.34 21.60
N ASP A 51 -5.32 9.07 21.92
CA ASP A 51 -4.39 8.26 22.68
C ASP A 51 -4.51 6.78 22.28
N ILE A 52 -3.46 6.01 22.54
CA ILE A 52 -3.38 4.58 22.20
C ILE A 52 -4.50 3.77 22.89
N PRO A 53 -4.85 3.98 24.18
CA PRO A 53 -5.97 3.27 24.80
C PRO A 53 -7.31 3.48 24.09
N ALA A 54 -7.60 4.71 23.63
CA ALA A 54 -8.80 5.01 22.86
C ALA A 54 -8.75 4.42 21.45
N LEU A 55 -7.55 4.29 20.86
CA LEU A 55 -7.33 3.58 19.61
C LEU A 55 -7.70 2.11 19.76
N THR A 56 -7.07 1.41 20.71
CA THR A 56 -7.33 0.02 21.02
C THR A 56 -8.81 -0.21 21.26
N ARG A 57 -9.45 0.60 22.12
CA ARG A 57 -10.89 0.48 22.41
C ARG A 57 -11.75 0.61 21.15
N SER A 58 -11.42 1.56 20.28
CA SER A 58 -12.17 1.80 19.04
C SER A 58 -11.97 0.67 18.03
N MET A 59 -10.73 0.21 17.89
CA MET A 59 -10.36 -0.84 16.94
C MET A 59 -10.88 -2.21 17.39
N SER A 60 -10.90 -2.53 18.68
CA SER A 60 -11.40 -3.81 19.19
C SER A 60 -12.92 -4.04 19.03
N ARG A 61 -13.67 -3.06 18.52
CA ARG A 61 -15.10 -3.21 18.28
C ARG A 61 -15.35 -4.14 17.09
N ALA A 62 -16.21 -5.15 17.26
CA ALA A 62 -16.48 -6.16 16.23
C ALA A 62 -16.95 -5.57 14.88
N ASN A 63 -17.71 -4.47 14.89
CA ASN A 63 -18.12 -3.79 13.66
C ASN A 63 -16.95 -3.07 12.96
N ILE A 64 -15.99 -2.53 13.71
CA ILE A 64 -14.80 -1.90 13.14
C ILE A 64 -13.86 -2.97 12.59
N GLN A 65 -13.70 -4.10 13.29
CA GLN A 65 -12.90 -5.23 12.83
C GLN A 65 -13.39 -5.80 11.49
N ARG A 66 -14.71 -6.00 11.34
CA ARG A 66 -15.32 -6.44 10.07
C ARG A 66 -15.09 -5.43 8.94
N ASP A 67 -15.26 -4.15 9.26
CA ASP A 67 -15.12 -3.08 8.27
C ASP A 67 -13.65 -2.87 7.87
N LEU A 68 -12.72 -3.09 8.80
CA LEU A 68 -11.28 -3.07 8.55
C LEU A 68 -10.89 -4.20 7.60
N ALA A 69 -11.43 -5.41 7.76
CA ALA A 69 -11.23 -6.49 6.80
C ALA A 69 -11.69 -6.12 5.38
N THR A 70 -12.82 -5.41 5.28
CA THR A 70 -13.31 -4.90 3.99
C THR A 70 -12.39 -3.82 3.42
N VAL A 71 -11.88 -2.92 4.26
CA VAL A 71 -10.90 -1.90 3.87
C VAL A 71 -9.64 -2.54 3.34
N MET A 72 -9.06 -3.52 4.05
CA MET A 72 -7.84 -4.22 3.63
C MET A 72 -8.01 -4.96 2.30
N GLN A 73 -9.18 -5.58 2.09
CA GLN A 73 -9.51 -6.19 0.81
C GLN A 73 -9.54 -5.16 -0.33
N ARG A 74 -10.17 -3.99 -0.12
CA ARG A 74 -10.22 -2.91 -1.12
C ARG A 74 -8.88 -2.20 -1.32
N ALA A 75 -8.06 -2.17 -0.27
CA ALA A 75 -6.70 -1.68 -0.30
C ALA A 75 -5.78 -2.63 -1.10
N GLY A 76 -6.23 -3.84 -1.44
CA GLY A 76 -5.45 -4.83 -2.18
C GLY A 76 -4.52 -5.66 -1.31
N MET A 77 -4.67 -5.58 0.02
CA MET A 77 -3.82 -6.25 1.01
C MET A 77 -4.65 -7.16 1.94
N PRO A 78 -5.48 -8.08 1.42
CA PRO A 78 -6.30 -8.93 2.28
C PRO A 78 -5.47 -9.82 3.21
N VAL A 79 -4.26 -10.22 2.78
CA VAL A 79 -3.34 -11.08 3.54
C VAL A 79 -2.91 -10.43 4.86
N LEU A 80 -2.73 -9.10 4.87
CA LEU A 80 -2.28 -8.35 6.05
C LEU A 80 -3.39 -8.12 7.08
N THR A 81 -4.64 -8.46 6.76
CA THR A 81 -5.81 -8.14 7.61
C THR A 81 -5.64 -8.60 9.05
N ALA A 82 -5.31 -9.88 9.27
CA ALA A 82 -5.19 -10.44 10.61
C ALA A 82 -4.08 -9.77 11.42
N GLN A 83 -2.97 -9.43 10.76
CA GLN A 83 -1.82 -8.75 11.39
C GLN A 83 -2.16 -7.31 11.76
N VAL A 84 -2.76 -6.53 10.85
CA VAL A 84 -3.22 -5.15 11.13
C VAL A 84 -4.21 -5.16 12.29
N GLN A 85 -5.18 -6.09 12.28
CA GLN A 85 -6.16 -6.21 13.35
C GLN A 85 -5.49 -6.49 14.69
N ASN A 86 -4.51 -7.38 14.73
CA ASN A 86 -3.75 -7.70 15.95
C ASN A 86 -2.97 -6.50 16.47
N ILE A 87 -2.21 -5.82 15.59
CA ILE A 87 -1.43 -4.61 15.92
C ILE A 87 -2.31 -3.54 16.55
N LEU A 88 -3.45 -3.22 15.92
CA LEU A 88 -4.37 -2.19 16.38
C LEU A 88 -5.11 -2.57 17.67
N GLN A 89 -5.45 -3.85 17.85
CA GLN A 89 -6.06 -4.35 19.09
C GLN A 89 -5.08 -4.35 20.27
N ASN A 90 -3.79 -4.56 20.00
CA ASN A 90 -2.75 -4.58 21.04
C ASN A 90 -2.09 -3.21 21.24
N GLY A 91 -2.47 -2.19 20.46
CA GLY A 91 -1.91 -0.85 20.56
C GLY A 91 -0.43 -0.79 20.18
N GLN A 92 0.03 -1.70 19.30
CA GLN A 92 1.40 -1.76 18.81
C GLN A 92 1.67 -0.68 17.74
N VAL A 93 1.40 0.56 18.10
CA VAL A 93 1.53 1.74 17.24
C VAL A 93 2.44 2.76 17.92
N THR A 94 3.03 3.65 17.13
CA THR A 94 3.81 4.80 17.59
C THR A 94 3.07 6.07 17.21
N GLU A 95 3.09 7.07 18.09
CA GLU A 95 2.58 8.41 17.75
C GLU A 95 3.46 9.05 16.68
N THR A 96 2.82 9.62 15.66
CA THR A 96 3.50 10.25 14.53
C THR A 96 2.81 11.55 14.14
N THR A 97 3.47 12.31 13.26
CA THR A 97 2.88 13.52 12.66
C THR A 97 3.02 13.48 11.15
N LEU A 98 1.91 13.67 10.43
CA LEU A 98 1.92 13.85 8.99
C LEU A 98 2.09 15.34 8.66
N ALA A 99 3.25 15.70 8.13
CA ALA A 99 3.54 17.05 7.67
C ALA A 99 2.66 17.46 6.46
N PRO A 100 2.34 18.75 6.29
CA PRO A 100 1.74 19.25 5.06
C PRO A 100 2.58 18.88 3.83
N GLY A 101 1.93 18.48 2.75
CA GLY A 101 2.55 17.98 1.53
C GLY A 101 2.79 16.47 1.50
N THR A 102 2.66 15.76 2.64
CA THR A 102 2.80 14.30 2.69
C THR A 102 1.74 13.63 1.82
N THR A 103 2.20 12.73 0.95
CA THR A 103 1.32 11.88 0.14
C THR A 103 1.04 10.60 0.89
N ILE A 104 -0.23 10.24 0.97
CA ILE A 104 -0.75 9.05 1.61
C ILE A 104 -1.29 8.16 0.50
N GLU A 105 -0.76 6.95 0.41
CA GLU A 105 -1.10 6.02 -0.66
C GLU A 105 -2.59 5.66 -0.64
N TRP A 106 -3.14 5.42 0.56
CA TRP A 106 -4.56 5.24 0.74
C TRP A 106 -5.02 5.54 2.15
N MET A 107 -6.32 5.78 2.31
CA MET A 107 -6.93 6.06 3.61
C MET A 107 -8.31 5.42 3.70
N ALA A 108 -8.60 4.84 4.87
CA ALA A 108 -9.89 4.26 5.19
C ALA A 108 -10.94 5.33 5.50
N LEU A 109 -12.16 5.13 5.01
CA LEU A 109 -13.31 6.00 5.29
C LEU A 109 -14.63 5.22 5.28
N ARG A 110 -15.70 5.84 5.77
CA ARG A 110 -17.08 5.36 5.64
C ARG A 110 -17.89 6.28 4.73
N ARG A 111 -18.12 5.87 3.49
CA ARG A 111 -19.02 6.56 2.55
C ARG A 111 -19.88 5.51 1.87
N GLY A 112 -21.12 5.35 2.36
CA GLY A 112 -21.98 4.23 1.95
C GLY A 112 -21.49 2.85 2.43
N GLY A 113 -20.64 2.81 3.46
CA GLY A 113 -19.96 1.60 3.94
C GLY A 113 -18.43 1.79 4.03
N PRO A 114 -17.68 0.78 4.49
CA PRO A 114 -16.22 0.81 4.53
C PRO A 114 -15.62 0.93 3.13
N ASN A 115 -14.76 1.92 2.94
CA ASN A 115 -14.15 2.21 1.65
C ASN A 115 -12.74 2.78 1.80
N VAL A 116 -12.01 2.86 0.69
CA VAL A 116 -10.68 3.46 0.61
C VAL A 116 -10.68 4.61 -0.38
N VAL A 117 -9.94 5.67 -0.06
CA VAL A 117 -9.46 6.65 -1.06
C VAL A 117 -7.98 6.44 -1.26
N ARG A 118 -7.49 6.65 -2.47
CA ARG A 118 -6.08 6.48 -2.83
C ARG A 118 -5.44 7.79 -3.28
N ASN A 119 -4.12 7.83 -3.25
CA ASN A 119 -3.28 8.92 -3.73
C ASN A 119 -3.78 10.26 -3.22
N ILE A 120 -3.85 10.42 -1.90
CA ILE A 120 -4.26 11.68 -1.30
C ILE A 120 -3.03 12.43 -0.80
N ARG A 121 -3.04 13.76 -0.87
CA ARG A 121 -2.00 14.60 -0.29
C ARG A 121 -2.59 15.43 0.83
N TRP A 122 -1.94 15.41 2.00
CA TRP A 122 -2.31 16.29 3.09
C TRP A 122 -1.95 17.74 2.71
N ASP A 123 -2.97 18.59 2.57
CA ASP A 123 -2.82 20.02 2.23
C ASP A 123 -3.32 20.91 3.38
N GLY A 124 -3.35 20.35 4.59
CA GLY A 124 -3.74 21.10 5.78
C GLY A 124 -2.68 22.13 6.17
N ALA A 125 -3.12 23.18 6.87
CA ALA A 125 -2.24 24.27 7.29
C ALA A 125 -1.26 23.89 8.43
N ALA A 126 -1.47 22.75 9.09
CA ALA A 126 -0.67 22.26 10.19
C ALA A 126 -0.40 20.75 10.05
N PRO A 127 0.67 20.23 10.70
CA PRO A 127 0.87 18.79 10.83
C PRO A 127 -0.35 18.11 11.46
N LEU A 128 -0.67 16.92 10.98
CA LEU A 128 -1.73 16.09 11.54
C LEU A 128 -1.11 15.07 12.49
N GLU A 129 -1.55 15.05 13.74
CA GLU A 129 -1.21 13.98 14.68
C GLU A 129 -1.91 12.67 14.27
N GLY A 130 -1.17 11.57 14.36
CA GLY A 130 -1.64 10.25 13.98
C GLY A 130 -0.90 9.14 14.72
N PHE A 131 -1.23 7.91 14.34
CA PHE A 131 -0.56 6.71 14.84
C PHE A 131 -0.06 5.93 13.64
N GLU A 132 1.21 5.55 13.68
CA GLU A 132 1.86 4.73 12.67
C GLU A 132 2.15 3.35 13.25
N PHE A 133 2.06 2.32 12.41
CA PHE A 133 2.61 1.02 12.70
C PHE A 133 3.32 0.51 11.47
N ILE A 134 4.32 -0.34 11.71
CA ILE A 134 5.16 -0.91 10.66
C ILE A 134 4.73 -2.37 10.51
N ILE A 135 4.34 -2.73 9.29
CA ILE A 135 4.20 -4.13 8.88
C ILE A 135 5.38 -4.47 8.00
N ASP A 136 6.17 -5.43 8.45
CA ASP A 136 7.20 -6.08 7.63
C ASP A 136 6.58 -7.35 7.01
N ASP A 137 6.35 -7.29 5.70
CA ASP A 137 5.86 -8.41 4.88
C ASP A 137 7.02 -9.13 4.16
N MET A 138 8.27 -9.00 4.64
CA MET A 138 9.49 -9.45 3.95
C MET A 138 9.71 -8.86 2.55
N ASN A 139 8.79 -8.01 2.07
CA ASN A 139 8.73 -7.51 0.70
C ASN A 139 8.53 -5.99 0.65
N GLU A 140 7.82 -5.40 1.62
CA GLU A 140 7.54 -3.95 1.68
C GLU A 140 7.25 -3.50 3.13
N THR A 141 7.65 -2.27 3.45
CA THR A 141 7.33 -1.61 4.72
C THR A 141 6.12 -0.72 4.52
N TYR A 142 5.02 -1.02 5.20
CA TYR A 142 3.80 -0.20 5.12
C TYR A 142 3.71 0.75 6.32
N THR A 143 3.64 2.04 6.02
CA THR A 143 3.36 3.14 6.97
C THR A 143 1.93 3.63 6.76
N PHE A 144 1.17 3.79 7.84
CA PHE A 144 -0.26 4.11 7.84
C PHE A 144 -0.57 5.40 8.58
#